data_AF-H6N5S3-F1
#
_entry.id   AF-H6N5S3-F1
#
_cell.length_a   1.000
_cell.length_b   1.000
_cell.length_c   1.000
_cell.angle_alpha   90.00
_cell.angle_beta   90.00
_cell.angle_gamma   90.00
#
_symmetry.space_group_name_H-M   'P 1'
#
loop_
_entity.id
_entity.type
_entity.pdbx_description
1 polymer ?
#
loop_
_entity_poly.entity_id
_entity_poly.type
_entity_poly.pdbx_seq_one_letter_code
_entity_poly.pdbx_strand_id
1 'polypeptide(L)'
;MTYVSKIAAGLSGVTGTVGMGIGGLYLSSKEDIFSQVKDDILGTESEFNASWKSQFKKLSSDDNIPDDLKKLKSITDENEKISAIKSWCSSSYKITYKSSFSNAKEDLLKLVKKYCIQSLSEKLTDLISGTSNSKVLSTDGETDKEDFTKNYKTLKDHKDTEKLDSSFIPFNSSTAENDSTTKWSELRDWCKETLTKSFKGEESALFKTAKKFCIKPTQ
;
A
#
# COMPACT_ATOMS: atom_id res chain seq x y z
N MET A 1 -61.58 16.38 -10.92
CA MET A 1 -61.09 15.01 -10.62
C MET A 1 -60.89 14.25 -11.92
N THR A 2 -60.20 13.13 -11.84
CA THR A 2 -60.18 11.97 -12.76
C THR A 2 -61.60 11.45 -13.10
N TYR A 3 -61.86 10.51 -14.03
CA TYR A 3 -61.05 9.57 -14.84
C TYR A 3 -61.46 9.68 -16.36
N VAL A 4 -61.28 8.77 -17.34
CA VAL A 4 -60.78 7.37 -17.41
C VAL A 4 -60.25 6.96 -18.82
N SER A 5 -59.21 6.12 -18.83
CA SER A 5 -58.91 4.90 -19.64
C SER A 5 -59.83 4.43 -20.79
N LYS A 6 -59.46 3.53 -21.72
CA LYS A 6 -58.20 2.84 -22.17
C LYS A 6 -58.52 2.06 -23.46
N ILE A 7 -57.55 1.82 -24.34
CA ILE A 7 -57.52 0.67 -25.28
C ILE A 7 -56.10 0.06 -25.27
N ALA A 8 -55.96 -1.24 -25.55
CA ALA A 8 -54.71 -1.99 -25.48
C ALA A 8 -54.29 -2.60 -26.84
N ALA A 9 -53.03 -3.01 -26.96
CA ALA A 9 -52.49 -3.84 -28.04
C ALA A 9 -51.79 -5.09 -27.44
N GLY A 10 -51.86 -6.23 -28.13
CA GLY A 10 -51.52 -7.55 -27.57
C GLY A 10 -50.14 -8.12 -27.95
N LEU A 11 -49.86 -9.34 -27.48
CA LEU A 11 -48.59 -10.08 -27.67
C LEU A 11 -48.80 -11.47 -28.28
N SER A 12 -48.25 -11.70 -29.47
CA SER A 12 -47.92 -12.99 -30.11
C SER A 12 -47.20 -12.68 -31.45
N GLY A 13 -46.31 -13.50 -32.03
CA GLY A 13 -45.67 -14.75 -31.60
C GLY A 13 -44.24 -14.85 -32.22
N VAL A 14 -43.60 -16.01 -32.16
CA VAL A 14 -42.13 -16.15 -32.35
C VAL A 14 -41.75 -16.65 -33.77
N THR A 15 -40.72 -16.06 -34.42
CA THR A 15 -39.52 -16.77 -34.99
C THR A 15 -38.61 -15.91 -35.89
N GLY A 16 -37.32 -15.85 -35.54
CA GLY A 16 -36.19 -16.03 -36.48
C GLY A 16 -35.84 -14.97 -37.54
N THR A 17 -35.01 -13.98 -37.17
CA THR A 17 -33.70 -13.74 -37.85
C THR A 17 -32.84 -12.80 -36.99
N VAL A 18 -31.52 -13.06 -36.92
CA VAL A 18 -30.60 -12.30 -36.06
C VAL A 18 -30.10 -11.02 -36.74
N GLY A 19 -30.95 -9.99 -36.75
CA GLY A 19 -30.55 -8.61 -37.05
C GLY A 19 -29.72 -7.99 -35.93
N MET A 20 -28.51 -8.52 -35.67
CA MET A 20 -27.55 -7.90 -34.75
C MET A 20 -27.02 -6.59 -35.36
N GLY A 21 -27.73 -5.49 -35.13
CA GLY A 21 -27.22 -4.15 -35.41
C GLY A 21 -25.96 -3.92 -34.58
N ILE A 22 -24.80 -3.81 -35.24
CA ILE A 22 -23.48 -3.69 -34.58
C ILE A 22 -23.27 -2.26 -34.07
N GLY A 23 -24.13 -1.84 -33.14
CA GLY A 23 -23.84 -0.78 -32.18
C GLY A 23 -22.80 -1.30 -31.20
N GLY A 24 -21.55 -1.37 -31.66
CA GLY A 24 -20.46 -2.05 -30.95
C GLY A 24 -20.32 -1.52 -29.53
N LEU A 25 -20.45 -2.42 -28.54
CA LEU A 25 -20.17 -2.15 -27.14
C LEU A 25 -18.67 -1.90 -26.96
N TYR A 26 -18.24 -0.69 -27.30
CA TYR A 26 -16.94 -0.12 -26.97
C TYR A 26 -16.87 0.21 -25.46
N LEU A 27 -17.13 -0.83 -24.64
CA LEU A 27 -16.70 -0.94 -23.24
C LEU A 27 -15.17 -1.02 -23.25
N SER A 28 -14.54 0.08 -23.66
CA SER A 28 -13.12 0.32 -23.49
C SER A 28 -12.86 0.19 -22.00
N SER A 29 -12.07 -0.81 -21.59
CA SER A 29 -11.63 -0.96 -20.22
C SER A 29 -10.74 0.24 -19.86
N LYS A 30 -11.40 1.32 -19.40
CA LYS A 30 -10.76 2.54 -18.91
C LYS A 30 -10.10 2.22 -17.59
N GLU A 31 -8.88 1.74 -17.71
CA GLU A 31 -7.98 1.48 -16.60
C GLU A 31 -7.52 2.85 -16.07
N ASP A 32 -7.93 3.19 -14.85
CA ASP A 32 -7.51 4.40 -14.14
C ASP A 32 -6.28 4.13 -13.28
N ILE A 33 -5.61 5.17 -12.80
CA ILE A 33 -4.44 5.01 -11.92
C ILE A 33 -4.85 4.27 -10.63
N PHE A 34 -6.06 4.51 -10.10
CA PHE A 34 -6.58 3.80 -8.92
C PHE A 34 -6.53 2.28 -9.10
N SER A 35 -6.99 1.74 -10.22
CA SER A 35 -6.98 0.30 -10.50
C SER A 35 -5.59 -0.35 -10.40
N GLN A 36 -4.53 0.43 -10.65
CA GLN A 36 -3.12 -0.01 -10.62
C GLN A 36 -2.47 0.07 -9.23
N VAL A 37 -3.14 0.68 -8.24
CA VAL A 37 -2.59 0.92 -6.88
C VAL A 37 -3.59 0.70 -5.74
N LYS A 38 -4.85 0.34 -6.02
CA LYS A 38 -5.97 0.26 -5.05
C LYS A 38 -5.65 -0.49 -3.76
N ASP A 39 -4.86 -1.56 -3.85
CA ASP A 39 -4.52 -2.43 -2.73
C ASP A 39 -3.29 -1.93 -1.97
N ASP A 40 -2.60 -0.91 -2.48
CA ASP A 40 -1.35 -0.34 -1.95
C ASP A 40 -1.52 1.06 -1.32
N ILE A 41 -2.50 1.87 -1.73
CA ILE A 41 -2.67 3.26 -1.24
C ILE A 41 -2.71 3.39 0.30
N LEU A 42 -2.20 4.52 0.79
CA LEU A 42 -2.40 4.96 2.17
C LEU A 42 -3.88 5.29 2.45
N GLY A 43 -4.33 5.01 3.68
CA GLY A 43 -5.68 5.35 4.13
C GLY A 43 -5.88 6.86 4.33
N THR A 44 -7.14 7.28 4.33
CA THR A 44 -7.56 8.69 4.50
C THR A 44 -7.59 9.16 5.94
N GLU A 45 -7.70 8.23 6.89
CA GLU A 45 -8.01 8.49 8.30
C GLU A 45 -6.88 9.19 9.07
N SER A 46 -7.20 9.67 10.27
CA SER A 46 -6.28 10.45 11.11
C SER A 46 -5.01 9.69 11.51
N GLU A 47 -5.07 8.37 11.66
CA GLU A 47 -3.89 7.53 11.93
C GLU A 47 -2.82 7.64 10.83
N PHE A 48 -3.23 7.88 9.58
CA PHE A 48 -2.33 8.02 8.43
C PHE A 48 -1.72 9.42 8.32
N ASN A 49 -2.13 10.40 9.13
CA ASN A 49 -1.63 11.78 9.01
C ASN A 49 -0.09 11.88 9.14
N ALA A 50 0.51 11.06 10.01
CA ALA A 50 1.98 10.96 10.12
C ALA A 50 2.63 10.40 8.84
N SER A 51 2.01 9.39 8.22
CA SER A 51 2.46 8.83 6.93
C SER A 51 2.33 9.85 5.80
N TRP A 52 1.23 10.59 5.73
CA TRP A 52 1.04 11.66 4.74
C TRP A 52 2.02 12.83 4.94
N LYS A 53 2.33 13.19 6.19
CA LYS A 53 3.40 14.15 6.52
C LYS A 53 4.78 13.67 6.04
N SER A 54 5.09 12.38 6.20
CA SER A 54 6.32 11.80 5.67
C SER A 54 6.37 11.81 4.14
N GLN A 55 5.29 11.42 3.46
CA GLN A 55 5.21 11.50 2.00
C GLN A 55 5.34 12.94 1.48
N PHE A 56 4.77 13.92 2.18
CA PHE A 56 4.98 15.34 1.84
C PHE A 56 6.45 15.78 2.04
N LYS A 57 7.11 15.31 3.10
CA LYS A 57 8.55 15.57 3.33
C LYS A 57 9.40 14.95 2.21
N LYS A 58 9.15 13.69 1.86
CA LYS A 58 9.77 12.96 0.73
C LYS A 58 9.60 13.70 -0.60
N LEU A 59 8.40 14.22 -0.86
CA LEU A 59 8.11 15.07 -2.02
C LEU A 59 8.89 16.40 -1.98
N SER A 60 8.94 17.05 -0.82
CA SER A 60 9.62 18.34 -0.64
C SER A 60 11.13 18.25 -0.83
N SER A 61 11.74 17.14 -0.44
CA SER A 61 13.17 16.85 -0.62
C SER A 61 13.57 16.38 -2.03
N ASP A 62 12.61 16.25 -2.97
CA ASP A 62 12.90 15.76 -4.32
C ASP A 62 12.79 16.87 -5.36
N ASP A 63 13.88 17.17 -6.06
CA ASP A 63 13.93 18.26 -7.05
C ASP A 63 13.53 17.81 -8.47
N ASN A 64 13.42 16.50 -8.71
CA ASN A 64 13.06 15.91 -10.01
C ASN A 64 11.56 15.55 -10.06
N ILE A 65 10.71 16.52 -9.70
CA ILE A 65 9.24 16.39 -9.71
C ILE A 65 8.61 17.34 -10.76
N PRO A 66 7.43 17.03 -11.34
CA PRO A 66 6.77 17.92 -12.30
C PRO A 66 6.13 19.15 -11.64
N ASP A 67 5.75 20.13 -12.45
CA ASP A 67 5.33 21.48 -11.98
C ASP A 67 3.98 21.52 -11.24
N ASP A 68 3.16 20.47 -11.33
CA ASP A 68 1.97 20.31 -10.48
C ASP A 68 2.38 19.96 -9.05
N LEU A 69 3.31 19.02 -8.89
CA LEU A 69 3.91 18.62 -7.62
C LEU A 69 4.83 19.69 -7.01
N LYS A 70 5.55 20.48 -7.82
CA LYS A 70 6.36 21.61 -7.30
C LYS A 70 5.52 22.63 -6.51
N LYS A 71 4.27 22.86 -6.91
CA LYS A 71 3.35 23.81 -6.23
C LYS A 71 2.98 23.37 -4.81
N LEU A 72 3.14 22.09 -4.47
CA LEU A 72 2.96 21.62 -3.11
C LEU A 72 4.12 22.06 -2.19
N LYS A 73 5.36 22.17 -2.71
CA LYS A 73 6.54 22.55 -1.90
C LYS A 73 6.42 23.92 -1.20
N SER A 74 5.65 24.86 -1.76
CA SER A 74 5.47 26.21 -1.19
C SER A 74 4.49 26.29 -0.02
N ILE A 75 3.78 25.21 0.31
CA ILE A 75 2.85 25.16 1.44
C ILE A 75 3.66 25.10 2.75
N THR A 76 3.32 25.93 3.73
CA THR A 76 4.06 26.05 5.00
C THR A 76 3.33 25.45 6.20
N ASP A 77 2.00 25.55 6.28
CA ASP A 77 1.21 24.92 7.36
C ASP A 77 1.22 23.39 7.29
N GLU A 78 1.17 22.71 8.43
CA GLU A 78 1.25 21.25 8.50
C GLU A 78 -0.05 20.54 8.07
N ASN A 79 -1.21 21.10 8.38
CA ASN A 79 -2.51 20.51 8.01
C ASN A 79 -2.79 20.74 6.51
N GLU A 80 -2.42 21.90 5.98
CA GLU A 80 -2.45 22.18 4.55
C GLU A 80 -1.53 21.22 3.77
N LYS A 81 -0.30 20.96 4.24
CA LYS A 81 0.63 19.99 3.62
C LYS A 81 0.01 18.60 3.48
N ILE A 82 -0.54 18.08 4.58
CA ILE A 82 -1.22 16.77 4.62
C ILE A 82 -2.42 16.77 3.67
N SER A 83 -3.23 17.82 3.70
CA SER A 83 -4.43 17.96 2.87
C SER A 83 -4.10 18.07 1.38
N ALA A 84 -3.03 18.77 1.02
CA ALA A 84 -2.60 18.97 -0.36
C ALA A 84 -2.07 17.68 -1.01
N ILE A 85 -1.23 16.90 -0.30
CA ILE A 85 -0.76 15.62 -0.84
C ILE A 85 -1.89 14.58 -0.92
N LYS A 86 -2.76 14.50 0.10
CA LYS A 86 -4.00 13.69 0.03
C LYS A 86 -4.85 14.07 -1.19
N SER A 87 -4.99 15.37 -1.47
CA SER A 87 -5.78 15.88 -2.60
C SER A 87 -5.14 15.62 -3.96
N TRP A 88 -3.81 15.77 -4.09
CA TRP A 88 -3.09 15.46 -5.32
C TRP A 88 -3.16 13.96 -5.65
N CYS A 89 -2.96 13.09 -4.66
CA CYS A 89 -3.13 11.65 -4.81
C CYS A 89 -4.57 11.29 -5.21
N SER A 90 -5.56 11.81 -4.48
CA SER A 90 -6.99 11.58 -4.75
C SER A 90 -7.46 12.10 -6.11
N SER A 91 -6.76 13.08 -6.68
CA SER A 91 -6.99 13.58 -8.04
C SER A 91 -6.31 12.67 -9.07
N SER A 92 -5.05 12.30 -8.82
CA SER A 92 -4.24 11.44 -9.69
C SER A 92 -4.83 10.05 -9.87
N TYR A 93 -5.39 9.46 -8.81
CA TYR A 93 -6.10 8.18 -8.84
C TYR A 93 -7.20 8.12 -9.92
N LYS A 94 -7.92 9.23 -10.13
CA LYS A 94 -9.06 9.35 -11.06
C LYS A 94 -8.64 9.56 -12.52
N ILE A 95 -7.35 9.73 -12.78
CA ILE A 95 -6.84 9.92 -14.14
C ILE A 95 -6.78 8.57 -14.84
N THR A 96 -7.34 8.49 -16.06
CA THR A 96 -7.18 7.32 -16.94
C THR A 96 -5.69 7.02 -17.15
N TYR A 97 -5.25 5.86 -16.71
CA TYR A 97 -3.91 5.32 -16.90
C TYR A 97 -3.75 4.84 -18.35
N LYS A 98 -4.71 4.07 -18.88
CA LYS A 98 -4.68 3.51 -20.24
C LYS A 98 -6.07 3.40 -20.85
N SER A 99 -6.17 3.49 -22.18
CA SER A 99 -7.39 3.19 -22.93
C SER A 99 -7.08 2.75 -24.35
N SER A 100 -8.08 2.26 -25.09
CA SER A 100 -7.96 1.89 -26.51
C SER A 100 -7.52 3.05 -27.43
N PHE A 101 -7.51 4.29 -26.93
CA PHE A 101 -7.15 5.51 -27.67
C PHE A 101 -6.02 6.31 -27.00
N SER A 102 -5.38 5.78 -25.95
CA SER A 102 -4.34 6.51 -25.21
C SER A 102 -3.30 5.59 -24.56
N ASN A 103 -2.02 5.90 -24.78
CA ASN A 103 -0.88 5.22 -24.17
C ASN A 103 -0.94 5.22 -22.63
N ALA A 104 -0.25 4.25 -22.02
CA ALA A 104 -0.13 4.10 -20.58
C ALA A 104 0.58 5.31 -19.95
N LYS A 105 0.01 5.87 -18.87
CA LYS A 105 0.59 6.98 -18.10
C LYS A 105 1.59 6.50 -17.06
N GLU A 106 2.63 5.82 -17.52
CA GLU A 106 3.67 5.22 -16.69
C GLU A 106 4.31 6.20 -15.70
N ASP A 107 4.62 7.42 -16.14
CA ASP A 107 5.31 8.38 -15.26
C ASP A 107 4.40 8.94 -14.16
N LEU A 108 3.11 9.10 -14.43
CA LEU A 108 2.12 9.41 -13.39
C LEU A 108 1.98 8.23 -12.41
N LEU A 109 1.96 6.99 -12.92
CA LEU A 109 1.88 5.80 -12.07
C LEU A 109 3.13 5.66 -11.17
N LYS A 110 4.32 5.96 -11.69
CA LYS A 110 5.57 6.03 -10.89
C LYS A 110 5.49 7.10 -9.81
N LEU A 111 5.04 8.32 -10.13
CA LEU A 111 4.90 9.40 -9.16
C LEU A 111 3.87 9.07 -8.06
N VAL A 112 2.74 8.45 -8.43
CA VAL A 112 1.73 7.99 -7.46
C VAL A 112 2.28 6.87 -6.58
N LYS A 113 2.96 5.87 -7.14
CA LYS A 113 3.67 4.83 -6.37
C LYS A 113 4.78 5.39 -5.47
N LYS A 114 5.35 6.55 -5.80
CA LYS A 114 6.43 7.20 -5.05
C LYS A 114 5.93 8.12 -3.92
N TYR A 115 4.76 8.75 -4.05
CA TYR A 115 4.29 9.78 -3.09
C TYR A 115 2.91 9.52 -2.46
N CYS A 116 2.14 8.53 -2.94
CA CYS A 116 0.81 8.18 -2.40
C CYS A 116 0.79 6.85 -1.63
N ILE A 117 1.92 6.14 -1.64
CA ILE A 117 2.14 4.84 -1.02
C ILE A 117 3.38 4.99 -0.13
N GLN A 118 3.30 4.45 1.09
CA GLN A 118 4.46 4.28 1.98
C GLN A 118 4.70 2.79 2.16
N SER A 119 5.92 2.34 1.90
CA SER A 119 6.35 0.97 2.24
C SER A 119 6.48 0.79 3.75
N LEU A 120 6.41 -0.45 4.21
CA LEU A 120 6.70 -0.79 5.61
C LEU A 120 8.14 -0.41 6.00
N SER A 121 9.11 -0.51 5.09
CA SER A 121 10.48 -0.03 5.30
C SER A 121 10.55 1.47 5.63
N GLU A 122 9.87 2.31 4.86
CA GLU A 122 9.82 3.76 5.10
C GLU A 122 9.11 4.09 6.42
N LYS A 123 7.94 3.48 6.68
CA LYS A 123 7.18 3.71 7.92
C LYS A 123 7.96 3.29 9.17
N LEU A 124 8.70 2.17 9.11
CA LEU A 124 9.55 1.74 10.21
C LEU A 124 10.78 2.63 10.38
N THR A 125 11.37 3.09 9.27
CA THR A 125 12.49 4.06 9.30
C THR A 125 12.08 5.39 9.91
N ASP A 126 10.89 5.92 9.55
CA ASP A 126 10.34 7.13 10.16
C ASP A 126 10.07 6.95 11.66
N LEU A 127 9.53 5.80 12.06
CA LEU A 127 9.18 5.50 13.45
C LEU A 127 10.40 5.47 14.39
N ILE A 128 11.54 4.97 13.91
CA ILE A 128 12.79 4.83 14.70
C ILE A 128 13.79 5.96 14.45
N SER A 129 13.47 6.91 13.57
CA SER A 129 14.35 8.04 13.25
C SER A 129 14.62 8.91 14.48
N GLY A 130 15.87 8.94 14.93
CA GLY A 130 16.29 9.64 16.15
C GLY A 130 16.43 8.75 17.39
N THR A 131 16.07 7.47 17.32
CA THR A 131 16.37 6.49 18.38
C THR A 131 17.76 5.91 18.19
N SER A 132 18.68 6.20 19.11
CA SER A 132 20.05 5.67 19.10
C SER A 132 20.08 4.15 18.94
N ASN A 133 20.98 3.66 18.08
CA ASN A 133 21.17 2.24 17.77
C ASN A 133 19.97 1.49 17.16
N SER A 134 18.85 2.16 16.84
CA SER A 134 17.73 1.54 16.12
C SER A 134 17.89 1.71 14.61
N LYS A 135 17.59 0.65 13.84
CA LYS A 135 17.51 0.67 12.38
C LYS A 135 16.56 -0.41 11.86
N VAL A 136 16.06 -0.26 10.64
CA VAL A 136 15.52 -1.40 9.86
C VAL A 136 16.70 -2.31 9.52
N LEU A 137 16.51 -3.63 9.63
CA LEU A 137 17.58 -4.60 9.38
C LEU A 137 17.83 -4.79 7.88
N SER A 138 19.09 -4.88 7.49
CA SER A 138 19.52 -5.16 6.12
C SER A 138 19.20 -6.61 5.75
N THR A 139 18.35 -6.77 4.75
CA THR A 139 17.90 -8.09 4.25
C THR A 139 18.80 -8.65 3.14
N ASP A 140 20.05 -8.18 3.07
CA ASP A 140 21.07 -8.61 2.11
C ASP A 140 22.25 -9.31 2.80
N GLY A 141 22.51 -10.55 2.36
CA GLY A 141 23.60 -11.38 2.86
C GLY A 141 23.46 -11.75 4.34
N GLU A 142 24.56 -11.58 5.09
CA GLU A 142 24.64 -11.83 6.54
C GLU A 142 24.78 -10.53 7.35
N THR A 143 24.59 -9.36 6.73
CA THR A 143 24.91 -8.03 7.30
C THR A 143 24.36 -7.81 8.71
N ASP A 144 23.12 -8.23 8.96
CA ASP A 144 22.45 -8.12 10.26
C ASP A 144 22.07 -9.49 10.87
N LYS A 145 22.84 -10.54 10.52
CA LYS A 145 22.63 -11.93 10.97
C LYS A 145 22.48 -12.07 12.48
N GLU A 146 23.28 -11.37 13.27
CA GLU A 146 23.14 -11.40 14.73
C GLU A 146 21.81 -10.82 15.21
N ASP A 147 21.34 -9.72 14.62
CA ASP A 147 20.14 -9.04 15.07
C ASP A 147 18.88 -9.77 14.60
N PHE A 148 18.91 -10.40 13.41
CA PHE A 148 17.90 -11.39 13.02
C PHE A 148 17.90 -12.62 13.93
N THR A 149 19.08 -13.11 14.36
CA THR A 149 19.19 -14.22 15.33
C THR A 149 18.56 -13.82 16.66
N LYS A 150 18.88 -12.63 17.20
CA LYS A 150 18.28 -12.08 18.43
C LYS A 150 16.75 -11.96 18.29
N ASN A 151 16.26 -11.41 17.18
CA ASN A 151 14.83 -11.28 16.92
C ASN A 151 14.12 -12.64 16.82
N TYR A 152 14.72 -13.63 16.15
CA TYR A 152 14.18 -15.00 16.08
C TYR A 152 14.05 -15.62 17.48
N LYS A 153 15.04 -15.42 18.37
CA LYS A 153 14.98 -15.95 19.74
C LYS A 153 13.77 -15.45 20.53
N THR A 154 13.25 -14.25 20.26
CA THR A 154 12.05 -13.71 20.95
C THR A 154 10.76 -14.49 20.63
N LEU A 155 10.78 -15.38 19.63
CA LEU A 155 9.67 -16.30 19.35
C LEU A 155 9.45 -17.35 20.44
N LYS A 156 10.43 -17.58 21.33
CA LYS A 156 10.26 -18.49 22.49
C LYS A 156 9.31 -17.93 23.56
N ASP A 157 9.31 -16.60 23.72
CA ASP A 157 8.55 -15.87 24.73
C ASP A 157 7.17 -15.42 24.21
N HIS A 158 6.87 -15.78 22.96
CA HIS A 158 5.64 -15.40 22.26
C HIS A 158 4.42 -16.19 22.76
N LYS A 159 3.27 -15.51 22.76
CA LYS A 159 1.99 -16.03 23.26
C LYS A 159 0.96 -15.94 22.15
N ASP A 160 0.09 -16.94 22.01
CA ASP A 160 -0.93 -17.00 20.95
C ASP A 160 -1.90 -15.81 20.92
N THR A 161 -1.97 -15.03 22.01
CA THR A 161 -2.70 -13.77 22.12
C THR A 161 -2.08 -12.62 21.31
N GLU A 162 -0.77 -12.65 21.04
CA GLU A 162 -0.07 -11.70 20.19
C GLU A 162 -0.23 -12.11 18.71
N LYS A 163 -1.39 -11.85 18.09
CA LYS A 163 -1.62 -12.31 16.71
C LYS A 163 -0.56 -11.76 15.71
N LEU A 164 0.33 -12.62 15.25
CA LEU A 164 1.26 -12.35 14.15
C LEU A 164 0.52 -12.29 12.80
N ASP A 165 1.22 -11.78 11.79
CA ASP A 165 0.73 -11.79 10.41
C ASP A 165 0.58 -13.23 9.87
N SER A 166 -0.46 -13.47 9.07
CA SER A 166 -0.73 -14.79 8.49
C SER A 166 0.26 -15.22 7.41
N SER A 167 1.13 -14.33 6.92
CA SER A 167 2.27 -14.65 6.06
C SER A 167 3.59 -14.86 6.81
N PHE A 168 3.61 -14.76 8.14
CA PHE A 168 4.82 -14.94 8.94
C PHE A 168 5.33 -16.39 8.89
N ILE A 169 6.65 -16.56 9.12
CA ILE A 169 7.31 -17.86 9.03
C ILE A 169 6.75 -18.87 10.06
N PRO A 170 6.62 -20.16 9.71
CA PRO A 170 6.32 -21.21 10.68
C PRO A 170 7.45 -21.33 11.70
N PHE A 171 7.11 -21.36 12.99
CA PHE A 171 8.08 -21.52 14.07
C PHE A 171 7.53 -22.41 15.18
N ASN A 172 8.41 -22.83 16.09
CA ASN A 172 8.04 -23.48 17.34
C ASN A 172 8.72 -22.72 18.49
N SER A 173 7.93 -22.15 19.40
CA SER A 173 8.43 -21.40 20.55
C SER A 173 9.36 -22.24 21.43
N SER A 174 9.11 -23.55 21.52
CA SER A 174 9.92 -24.48 22.34
C SER A 174 11.32 -24.75 21.77
N THR A 175 11.56 -24.48 20.48
CA THR A 175 12.88 -24.66 19.83
C THR A 175 13.52 -23.36 19.37
N ALA A 176 12.79 -22.23 19.39
CA ALA A 176 13.20 -20.95 18.80
C ALA A 176 14.58 -20.43 19.27
N GLU A 177 14.97 -20.68 20.53
CA GLU A 177 16.30 -20.33 21.03
C GLU A 177 17.43 -21.02 20.24
N ASN A 178 17.27 -22.31 19.95
CA ASN A 178 18.24 -23.14 19.21
C ASN A 178 18.12 -22.89 17.70
N ASP A 179 16.89 -22.97 17.18
CA ASP A 179 16.54 -22.78 15.77
C ASP A 179 17.01 -21.43 15.22
N SER A 180 17.08 -20.38 16.07
CA SER A 180 17.58 -19.06 15.66
C SER A 180 18.92 -19.09 14.92
N THR A 181 19.82 -20.00 15.30
CA THR A 181 21.17 -20.11 14.72
C THR A 181 21.17 -20.57 13.26
N THR A 182 20.12 -21.28 12.82
CA THR A 182 19.98 -21.84 11.47
C THR A 182 18.85 -21.19 10.67
N LYS A 183 17.79 -20.71 11.33
CA LYS A 183 16.57 -20.17 10.70
C LYS A 183 16.46 -18.64 10.69
N TRP A 184 17.44 -17.90 11.22
CA TRP A 184 17.48 -16.43 11.11
C TRP A 184 17.32 -15.93 9.66
N SER A 185 17.75 -16.71 8.67
CA SER A 185 17.61 -16.38 7.25
C SER A 185 16.17 -16.47 6.75
N GLU A 186 15.35 -17.38 7.28
CA GLU A 186 13.91 -17.43 6.99
C GLU A 186 13.23 -16.13 7.43
N LEU A 187 13.63 -15.61 8.60
CA LEU A 187 13.14 -14.33 9.12
C LEU A 187 13.66 -13.12 8.32
N ARG A 188 14.93 -13.15 7.91
CA ARG A 188 15.51 -12.15 6.97
C ARG A 188 14.71 -12.10 5.67
N ASP A 189 14.41 -13.25 5.09
CA ASP A 189 13.77 -13.34 3.77
C ASP A 189 12.28 -12.99 3.84
N TRP A 190 11.57 -13.37 4.91
CA TRP A 190 10.22 -12.84 5.19
C TRP A 190 10.22 -11.32 5.38
N CYS A 191 11.21 -10.76 6.08
CA CYS A 191 11.39 -9.31 6.18
C CYS A 191 11.73 -8.69 4.82
N LYS A 192 12.48 -9.37 3.94
CA LYS A 192 12.83 -8.87 2.61
C LYS A 192 11.59 -8.63 1.75
N GLU A 193 10.68 -9.60 1.71
CA GLU A 193 9.40 -9.41 1.05
C GLU A 193 8.56 -8.36 1.77
N THR A 194 8.41 -8.49 3.08
CA THR A 194 7.46 -7.70 3.86
C THR A 194 7.81 -6.22 3.94
N LEU A 195 9.09 -5.85 4.02
CA LEU A 195 9.52 -4.44 4.04
C LEU A 195 9.16 -3.68 2.75
N THR A 196 8.94 -4.38 1.63
CA THR A 196 8.48 -3.77 0.37
C THR A 196 6.97 -3.56 0.31
N LYS A 197 6.18 -4.30 1.10
CA LYS A 197 4.71 -4.21 1.13
C LYS A 197 4.27 -2.85 1.68
N SER A 198 3.12 -2.37 1.20
CA SER A 198 2.54 -1.08 1.59
C SER A 198 2.03 -1.07 3.03
N PHE A 199 2.19 0.07 3.72
CA PHE A 199 1.73 0.26 5.10
C PHE A 199 0.21 0.45 5.18
N LYS A 200 -0.46 -0.32 6.05
CA LYS A 200 -1.93 -0.41 6.17
C LYS A 200 -2.46 -0.12 7.58
N GLY A 201 -1.91 0.91 8.22
CA GLY A 201 -2.31 1.32 9.57
C GLY A 201 -1.53 0.57 10.65
N GLU A 202 -1.39 1.20 11.82
CA GLU A 202 -0.53 0.66 12.89
C GLU A 202 -1.14 -0.57 13.57
N GLU A 203 -2.45 -0.75 13.43
CA GLU A 203 -3.15 -1.91 13.97
C GLU A 203 -2.99 -3.19 13.15
N SER A 204 -2.48 -3.09 11.90
CA SER A 204 -2.30 -4.24 11.01
C SER A 204 -1.28 -5.26 11.54
N ALA A 205 -1.62 -6.54 11.47
CA ALA A 205 -0.76 -7.64 11.94
C ALA A 205 0.59 -7.64 11.21
N LEU A 206 0.59 -7.35 9.90
CA LEU A 206 1.79 -7.19 9.08
C LEU A 206 2.74 -6.10 9.62
N PHE A 207 2.23 -4.90 9.95
CA PHE A 207 3.05 -3.83 10.54
C PHE A 207 3.54 -4.20 11.94
N LYS A 208 2.68 -4.73 12.82
CA LYS A 208 3.06 -5.16 14.17
C LYS A 208 4.16 -6.23 14.15
N THR A 209 4.05 -7.20 13.24
CA THR A 209 5.03 -8.27 13.06
C THR A 209 6.33 -7.73 12.48
N ALA A 210 6.28 -6.88 11.44
CA ALA A 210 7.47 -6.25 10.87
C ALA A 210 8.18 -5.32 11.87
N LYS A 211 7.42 -4.59 12.70
CA LYS A 211 7.93 -3.77 13.81
C LYS A 211 8.58 -4.59 14.92
N LYS A 212 8.16 -5.85 15.13
CA LYS A 212 8.76 -6.75 16.13
C LYS A 212 10.04 -7.43 15.62
N PHE A 213 10.11 -7.79 14.34
CA PHE A 213 11.17 -8.67 13.81
C PHE A 213 12.09 -8.09 12.72
N CYS A 214 11.71 -7.02 12.02
CA CYS A 214 12.49 -6.44 10.91
C CYS A 214 13.27 -5.17 11.29
N ILE A 215 13.26 -4.78 12.57
CA ILE A 215 14.11 -3.71 13.11
C ILE A 215 15.11 -4.28 14.12
N LYS A 216 16.24 -3.58 14.31
CA LYS A 216 17.21 -3.91 15.34
C LYS A 216 16.55 -3.78 16.73
N PRO A 217 16.61 -4.81 17.59
CA PRO A 217 15.99 -4.73 18.91
C PRO A 217 16.74 -3.71 19.76
N THR A 218 16.00 -2.84 20.44
CA THR A 218 16.53 -2.00 21.51
C THR A 218 16.96 -2.87 22.68
N GLN A 219 18.19 -2.65 23.17
CA GLN A 219 18.70 -3.23 24.42
C GLN A 219 18.10 -2.53 25.64
#